data_AF-A0A1H8RZT3-F1
#
_entry.id   AF-A0A1H8RZT3-F1
#
_cell.length_a   1.000
_cell.length_b   1.000
_cell.length_c   1.000
_cell.angle_alpha   90.00
_cell.angle_beta   90.00
_cell.angle_gamma   90.00
#
_symmetry.space_group_name_H-M   'P 1'
#
loop_
_entity.id
_entity.type
_entity.pdbx_description
1 polymer ?
#
loop_
_entity_poly.entity_id
_entity_poly.type
_entity_poly.pdbx_seq_one_letter_code
_entity_poly.pdbx_strand_id
1 'polypeptide(L)'
;MPEVFPYTPYTSQIYAEDCTGCNLFAEVCPVIVNTDNDRKAINFGKKTNHTEIRDNISFFEQIPINECSSVDFSSVRRGQFLESLFEFSGAKFLL
;
A
#
# COMPACT_ATOMS: atom_id res chain seq x y z
N MET A 1 -5.90 -19.16 16.71
CA MET A 1 -4.70 -18.30 16.88
C MET A 1 -5.17 -16.87 16.84
N PRO A 2 -4.83 -16.03 17.84
CA PRO A 2 -5.51 -14.76 18.06
C PRO A 2 -5.24 -13.81 16.91
N GLU A 3 -6.27 -13.05 16.57
CA GLU A 3 -6.29 -12.01 15.55
C GLU A 3 -5.06 -11.11 15.70
N VAL A 4 -4.20 -11.14 14.69
CA VAL A 4 -3.08 -10.20 14.62
C VAL A 4 -3.70 -8.84 14.23
N PHE A 5 -4.01 -8.10 15.31
CA PHE A 5 -4.34 -6.69 15.43
C PHE A 5 -5.80 -6.23 15.29
N PRO A 6 -6.67 -6.48 16.28
CA PRO A 6 -7.95 -5.77 16.39
C PRO A 6 -7.79 -4.27 16.75
N TYR A 7 -6.63 -3.84 17.27
CA TYR A 7 -6.39 -2.47 17.75
C TYR A 7 -5.17 -1.76 17.17
N THR A 8 -4.41 -2.38 16.26
CA THR A 8 -3.28 -1.68 15.64
C THR A 8 -3.79 -0.79 14.52
N PRO A 9 -3.50 0.53 14.55
CA PRO A 9 -3.84 1.40 13.44
C PRO A 9 -3.14 0.89 12.19
N TYR A 10 -3.90 0.78 11.10
CA TYR A 10 -3.42 0.39 9.79
C TYR A 10 -3.58 1.56 8.84
N THR A 11 -2.54 1.87 8.09
CA THR A 11 -2.57 2.90 7.05
C THR A 11 -1.72 2.43 5.89
N SER A 12 -2.23 2.57 4.67
CA SER A 12 -1.49 2.28 3.44
C SER A 12 -0.81 3.56 2.95
N GLN A 13 0.52 3.61 3.01
CA GLN A 13 1.32 4.69 2.43
C GLN A 13 1.60 4.44 0.95
N ILE A 14 1.54 5.48 0.12
CA ILE A 14 1.81 5.40 -1.32
C ILE A 14 3.08 6.20 -1.67
N TYR A 15 4.02 5.56 -2.35
CA TYR A 15 5.20 6.20 -2.95
C TYR A 15 4.82 6.85 -4.28
N ALA A 16 4.28 8.08 -4.22
CA ALA A 16 3.77 8.76 -5.41
C ALA A 16 4.88 9.18 -6.40
N GLU A 17 6.12 9.30 -5.94
CA GLU A 17 7.28 9.64 -6.80
C GLU A 17 7.63 8.48 -7.74
N ASP A 18 7.59 7.24 -7.24
CA ASP A 18 7.92 6.02 -7.98
C ASP A 18 6.71 5.30 -8.59
N CYS A 19 5.50 5.78 -8.31
CA CYS A 19 4.29 5.24 -8.91
C CYS A 19 4.29 5.43 -10.44
N THR A 20 4.18 4.33 -11.19
CA THR A 20 4.15 4.33 -12.66
C THR A 20 2.80 4.77 -13.25
N GLY A 21 1.78 4.97 -12.42
CA GLY A 21 0.45 5.37 -12.87
C GLY A 21 -0.37 4.25 -13.53
N CYS A 22 -0.02 2.98 -13.31
CA CYS A 22 -0.69 1.83 -13.93
C CYS A 22 -2.12 1.54 -13.43
N ASN A 23 -2.63 2.29 -12.44
CA ASN A 23 -3.98 2.20 -11.88
C ASN A 23 -4.38 0.87 -11.19
N LEU A 24 -3.50 -0.15 -11.19
CA LEU A 24 -3.84 -1.50 -10.71
C LEU A 24 -4.37 -1.53 -9.27
N PHE A 25 -3.79 -0.73 -8.35
CA PHE A 25 -4.21 -0.69 -6.95
C PHE A 25 -5.68 -0.27 -6.76
N ALA A 26 -6.19 0.63 -7.61
CA ALA A 26 -7.57 1.09 -7.57
C ALA A 26 -8.50 0.06 -8.21
N GLU A 27 -8.06 -0.62 -9.27
CA GLU A 27 -8.83 -1.66 -9.94
C GLU A 27 -9.05 -2.88 -9.04
N VAL A 28 -8.00 -3.36 -8.38
CA VAL A 28 -8.06 -4.57 -7.52
C VAL A 28 -8.65 -4.31 -6.14
N CYS A 29 -8.83 -3.04 -5.74
CA CYS A 29 -9.39 -2.73 -4.43
C CYS A 29 -10.81 -3.32 -4.30
N PRO A 30 -11.04 -4.22 -3.33
CA PRO A 30 -12.32 -4.90 -3.19
C PRO A 30 -13.35 -4.10 -2.39
N VAL A 31 -12.92 -3.03 -1.70
CA VAL A 31 -13.77 -2.26 -0.80
C VAL A 31 -14.41 -1.09 -1.56
N ILE A 32 -15.73 -1.16 -1.72
CA ILE A 32 -16.57 -0.09 -2.26
C ILE A 32 -17.16 0.70 -1.09
N VAL A 33 -17.07 2.03 -1.15
CA VAL A 33 -17.65 2.93 -0.15
C VAL A 33 -19.09 3.22 -0.58
N ASN A 34 -20.06 2.62 0.09
CA ASN A 34 -21.48 2.73 -0.23
C ASN A 34 -22.03 4.13 0.04
N THR A 35 -21.90 5.01 -0.94
CA THR A 35 -22.64 6.27 -1.11
C THR A 35 -22.58 6.66 -2.59
N ASP A 36 -23.52 6.16 -3.41
CA ASP A 36 -23.91 6.60 -4.77
C ASP A 36 -22.85 6.87 -5.88
N ASN A 37 -21.54 6.72 -5.63
CA ASN A 37 -20.49 7.31 -6.49
C ASN A 37 -19.36 6.35 -6.94
N ASP A 38 -19.60 5.03 -7.03
CA ASP A 38 -18.61 4.02 -7.50
C ASP A 38 -17.20 4.14 -6.86
N ARG A 39 -17.12 4.77 -5.68
CA ARG A 39 -15.86 5.13 -5.04
C ARG A 39 -15.35 3.95 -4.23
N LYS A 40 -14.06 3.63 -4.38
CA LYS A 40 -13.40 2.57 -3.62
C LYS A 40 -12.65 3.12 -2.42
N ALA A 41 -12.14 2.27 -1.54
CA ALA A 41 -11.31 2.70 -0.40
C ALA A 41 -10.00 3.38 -0.85
N ILE A 42 -9.46 2.98 -2.01
CA ILE A 42 -8.34 3.65 -2.68
C ILE A 42 -8.74 3.98 -4.13
N ASN A 43 -8.42 5.19 -4.57
CA ASN A 43 -8.82 5.69 -5.90
C ASN A 43 -7.62 6.39 -6.55
N PHE A 44 -7.61 6.40 -7.88
CA PHE A 44 -6.63 7.16 -8.63
C PHE A 44 -6.95 8.66 -8.56
N GLY A 45 -5.91 9.49 -8.53
CA GLY A 45 -6.03 10.93 -8.46
C GLY A 45 -4.87 11.62 -9.16
N LYS A 46 -5.00 12.93 -9.38
CA LYS A 46 -3.88 13.74 -9.87
C LYS A 46 -2.78 13.75 -8.80
N LYS A 47 -1.51 13.70 -9.24
CA LYS A 47 -0.36 13.84 -8.35
C LYS A 47 -0.47 15.18 -7.60
N THR A 48 -0.60 15.13 -6.28
CA THR A 48 -0.74 16.30 -5.39
C THR A 48 0.63 16.86 -5.01
N ASN A 49 0.67 17.91 -4.19
CA ASN A 49 1.92 18.51 -3.71
C ASN A 49 2.79 17.46 -2.97
N HIS A 50 4.07 17.36 -3.33
CA HIS A 50 4.95 16.28 -2.87
C HIS A 50 5.42 16.43 -1.41
N THR A 51 5.34 17.62 -0.82
CA THR A 51 5.90 17.88 0.52
C THR A 51 5.27 16.99 1.59
N GLU A 52 3.93 16.92 1.65
CA GLU A 52 3.22 16.09 2.63
C GLU A 52 3.48 14.58 2.42
N ILE A 53 3.61 14.17 1.16
CA ILE A 53 3.88 12.77 0.81
C ILE A 53 5.28 12.38 1.30
N ARG A 54 6.27 13.26 1.13
CA ARG A 54 7.65 13.02 1.57
C ARG A 54 7.75 12.89 3.08
N ASP A 55 7.09 13.78 3.82
CA ASP A 55 7.07 13.72 5.28
C ASP A 55 6.42 12.42 5.78
N ASN A 56 5.34 11.98 5.13
CA ASN A 56 4.73 10.69 5.43
C ASN A 56 5.68 9.53 5.13
N ILE A 57 6.33 9.51 3.96
CA ILE A 57 7.31 8.47 3.61
C ILE A 57 8.43 8.40 4.67
N SER A 58 9.02 9.53 5.04
CA SER A 58 10.08 9.58 6.05
C SER A 58 9.62 9.07 7.43
N PHE A 59 8.34 9.24 7.79
CA PHE A 59 7.76 8.62 8.98
C PHE A 59 7.61 7.10 8.82
N PHE A 60 7.08 6.62 7.69
CA PHE A 60 6.86 5.18 7.46
C PHE A 60 8.16 4.39 7.36
N GLU A 61 9.24 4.97 6.82
CA GLU A 61 10.57 4.35 6.76
C GLU A 61 11.22 4.15 8.14
N GLN A 62 10.73 4.84 9.18
CA GLN A 62 11.19 4.65 10.56
C GLN A 62 10.43 3.52 11.29
N ILE A 63 9.32 3.03 10.73
CA ILE A 63 8.54 1.96 11.36
C ILE A 63 9.31 0.64 11.22
N PRO A 64 9.50 -0.12 12.33
CA PRO A 64 10.17 -1.42 12.26
C PRO A 64 9.45 -2.39 11.33
N ILE A 65 10.22 -3.07 10.49
CA ILE A 65 9.73 -4.14 9.63
C ILE A 65 9.49 -5.39 10.48
N ASN A 66 8.48 -6.18 10.10
CA ASN A 66 8.20 -7.44 10.77
C ASN A 66 9.29 -8.49 10.47
N GLU A 67 9.67 -9.25 11.49
CA GLU A 67 10.57 -10.40 11.34
C GLU A 67 9.99 -11.42 10.36
N CYS A 68 10.76 -11.80 9.33
CA CYS A 68 10.31 -12.68 8.25
C CYS A 68 9.73 -14.02 8.75
N SER A 69 10.33 -14.60 9.81
CA SER A 69 9.87 -15.84 10.43
C SER A 69 8.54 -15.73 11.18
N SER A 70 8.07 -14.50 11.47
CA SER A 70 6.81 -14.25 12.16
C SER A 70 5.61 -14.15 11.22
N VAL A 71 5.85 -14.07 9.90
CA VAL A 71 4.81 -13.86 8.89
C VAL A 71 4.35 -15.19 8.30
N ASP A 72 3.03 -15.33 8.15
CA ASP A 72 2.41 -16.47 7.50
C ASP A 72 2.24 -16.22 5.99
N PHE A 73 3.06 -16.92 5.20
CA PHE A 73 3.14 -16.82 3.74
C PHE A 73 1.91 -17.35 3.00
N SER A 74 1.02 -18.09 3.69
CA SER A 74 -0.21 -18.61 3.05
C SER A 74 -1.29 -17.52 2.91
N SER A 75 -1.14 -16.38 3.58
CA SER A 75 -2.09 -15.28 3.57
C SER A 75 -1.60 -14.11 2.72
N VAL A 76 -2.35 -13.76 1.67
CA VAL A 76 -2.09 -12.57 0.83
C VAL A 76 -1.93 -11.31 1.68
N ARG A 77 -2.83 -11.09 2.65
CA ARG A 77 -2.80 -9.92 3.55
C ARG A 77 -1.51 -9.88 4.37
N ARG A 78 -1.03 -11.02 4.87
CA ARG A 78 0.14 -11.07 5.74
C ARG A 78 1.45 -10.96 4.95
N GLY A 79 1.49 -11.55 3.76
CA GLY A 79 2.64 -11.43 2.86
C GLY A 79 3.00 -9.97 2.52
N GLN A 80 2.02 -9.05 2.52
CA GLN A 80 2.26 -7.62 2.28
C GLN A 80 3.05 -6.92 3.42
N PHE A 81 3.20 -7.54 4.59
CA PHE A 81 3.99 -6.96 5.70
C PHE A 81 5.46 -7.40 5.71
N LEU A 82 5.87 -8.21 4.73
CA LEU A 82 7.28 -8.55 4.53
C LEU A 82 8.01 -7.39 3.86
N GLU A 83 9.31 -7.30 4.09
CA GLU A 83 10.18 -6.40 3.34
C GLU A 83 10.13 -6.75 1.85
N SER A 84 9.91 -5.73 1.01
CA SER A 84 10.01 -5.88 -0.43
C SER A 84 11.48 -5.87 -0.83
N LEU A 85 12.03 -7.04 -1.18
CA LEU A 85 13.43 -7.16 -1.63
C LEU A 85 13.63 -6.74 -3.11
N PHE A 86 12.56 -6.36 -3.78
CA PHE A 86 12.55 -5.90 -5.17
C PHE A 86 11.53 -4.78 -5.34
N GLU A 87 12.00 -3.54 -5.44
CA GLU A 87 11.18 -2.34 -5.52
C GLU A 87 11.72 -1.38 -6.60
N PHE A 88 10.83 -0.52 -7.10
CA PHE A 88 11.16 0.59 -8.02
C PHE A 88 11.92 0.18 -9.30
N SER A 89 11.66 -1.02 -9.79
CA SER A 89 12.24 -1.48 -11.05
C SER A 89 11.79 -0.59 -12.23
N GLY A 90 12.67 -0.40 -13.21
CA GLY A 90 12.34 0.31 -14.45
C GLY A 90 11.40 -0.46 -15.40
N ALA A 91 10.70 -1.49 -14.90
CA ALA A 91 9.71 -2.23 -15.67
C ALA A 91 8.57 -1.29 -16.05
N LYS A 92 8.49 -0.94 -17.33
CA LYS A 92 7.32 -0.26 -17.89
C LYS A 92 6.31 -1.30 -18.36
N PHE A 93 5.06 -1.10 -17.97
CA PHE A 93 3.92 -1.72 -18.65
C PHE A 93 3.91 -1.15 -20.08
N LEU A 94 4.54 -1.86 -21.03
CA LEU A 94 4.40 -1.60 -22.45
C LEU A 94 3.03 -2.13 -22.85
N LEU A 95 2.06 -1.22 -22.95
CA LEU A 95 0.86 -1.40 -23.76
C LEU A 95 1.06 -0.65 -25.08
#